data_AF-S9U417-F1
#
_entry.id   AF-S9U417-F1
#
_cell.length_a   1.000
_cell.length_b   1.000
_cell.length_c   1.000
_cell.angle_alpha   90.00
_cell.angle_beta   90.00
_cell.angle_gamma   90.00
#
_symmetry.space_group_name_H-M   'P 1'
#
loop_
_entity.id
_entity.type
_entity.pdbx_description
1 polymer ?
#
loop_
_entity_poly.entity_id
_entity_poly.type
_entity_poly.pdbx_seq_one_letter_code
_entity_poly.pdbx_strand_id
1 'polypeptide(L)'
;MLKVDTIYTDWTSDKDFAKSFAKPKYTPKQAISAASGKVKSIFNVNLAGYKVTVKLNEYTFKKDKQPTIVGKINKEGKFYSFSLTP
;
A
#
# COMPACT_ATOMS: atom_id res chain seq x y z
N MET A 1 -23.90 19.17 5.46
CA MET A 1 -22.47 19.34 5.13
C MET A 1 -21.92 17.99 4.72
N LEU A 2 -21.69 17.77 3.43
CA LEU A 2 -20.93 16.62 2.95
C LEU A 2 -19.45 16.91 3.27
N LYS A 3 -18.87 16.23 4.26
CA LYS A 3 -17.41 16.17 4.38
C LYS A 3 -16.92 15.38 3.18
N VAL A 4 -16.38 16.08 2.20
CA VAL A 4 -15.64 15.46 1.10
C VAL A 4 -14.29 15.03 1.70
N ASP A 5 -14.25 13.85 2.32
CA ASP A 5 -13.03 13.21 2.84
C ASP A 5 -12.14 12.68 1.69
N THR A 6 -12.06 13.42 0.58
CA THR A 6 -11.29 13.02 -0.60
C THR A 6 -9.90 13.63 -0.54
N ILE A 7 -9.13 13.25 0.47
CA ILE A 7 -7.68 13.33 0.35
C ILE A 7 -7.14 11.90 0.46
N TYR A 8 -7.13 11.21 -0.68
CA TYR A 8 -6.45 9.92 -0.84
C TYR A 8 -4.97 10.00 -0.45
N THR A 9 -4.42 11.22 -0.45
CA THR A 9 -3.08 11.58 0.00
C THR A 9 -3.16 12.77 0.97
N ASP A 10 -2.63 12.64 2.17
CA ASP A 10 -2.78 13.57 3.31
C ASP A 10 -1.49 14.36 3.63
N TRP A 11 -0.56 14.42 2.68
CA TRP A 11 0.65 15.25 2.74
C TRP A 11 0.51 16.51 1.89
N THR A 12 1.20 17.58 2.29
CA THR A 12 1.05 18.91 1.65
C THR A 12 2.24 19.35 0.79
N SER A 13 3.33 18.59 0.79
CA SER A 13 4.54 18.86 0.00
C SER A 13 5.44 17.64 -0.08
N ASP A 14 6.43 17.66 -0.98
CA ASP A 14 7.44 16.61 -1.10
C ASP A 14 8.28 16.45 0.19
N LYS A 15 8.53 17.56 0.89
CA LYS A 15 9.25 17.55 2.18
C LYS A 15 8.42 16.86 3.26
N ASP A 16 7.11 17.15 3.32
CA ASP A 16 6.19 16.48 4.25
C ASP A 16 6.04 14.99 3.91
N PHE A 17 5.97 14.65 2.62
CA PHE A 17 5.95 13.28 2.14
C PHE A 17 7.20 12.50 2.57
N ALA A 18 8.39 13.02 2.24
CA ALA A 18 9.66 12.40 2.59
C ALA A 18 9.80 12.21 4.11
N LYS A 19 9.39 13.22 4.91
CA LYS A 19 9.39 13.12 6.37
C LYS A 19 8.41 12.06 6.88
N SER A 20 7.20 12.04 6.34
CA SER A 20 6.12 11.15 6.78
C SER A 20 6.39 9.68 6.52
N PHE A 21 7.13 9.37 5.45
CA PHE A 21 7.44 8.02 5.02
C PHE A 21 8.95 7.68 5.10
N ALA A 22 9.71 8.45 5.89
CA ALA A 22 11.12 8.17 6.16
C ALA A 22 11.33 6.80 6.82
N LYS A 23 10.31 6.26 7.48
CA LYS A 23 10.28 4.91 8.04
C LYS A 23 9.02 4.18 7.57
N PRO A 24 9.10 2.88 7.25
CA PRO A 24 7.93 2.07 6.91
C PRO A 24 6.87 2.10 8.03
N LYS A 25 5.61 2.35 7.67
CA LYS A 25 4.46 2.26 8.57
C LYS A 25 4.13 0.83 8.97
N TYR A 26 4.38 -0.12 8.07
CA TYR A 26 4.15 -1.54 8.28
C TYR A 26 5.44 -2.33 8.08
N THR A 27 5.61 -3.34 8.92
CA THR A 27 6.49 -4.47 8.59
C THR A 27 5.90 -5.27 7.41
N PRO A 28 6.70 -6.10 6.71
CA PRO A 28 6.20 -6.97 5.65
C PRO A 28 4.96 -7.81 6.04
N LYS A 29 4.96 -8.40 7.24
CA LYS A 29 3.84 -9.21 7.74
C LYS A 29 2.58 -8.36 7.95
N GLN A 30 2.71 -7.17 8.53
CA GLN A 30 1.60 -6.25 8.73
C GLN A 30 1.03 -5.75 7.40
N ALA A 31 1.89 -5.46 6.42
CA ALA A 31 1.47 -5.03 5.08
C ALA A 31 0.63 -6.11 4.38
N ILE A 32 1.03 -7.38 4.45
CA ILE A 32 0.25 -8.51 3.91
C ILE A 32 -1.11 -8.57 4.60
N SER A 33 -1.15 -8.55 5.93
CA SER A 33 -2.42 -8.61 6.67
C SER A 33 -3.37 -7.47 6.29
N ALA A 34 -2.86 -6.23 6.25
CA ALA A 34 -3.63 -5.03 5.93
C ALA A 34 -4.13 -5.00 4.47
N ALA A 35 -3.35 -5.50 3.51
CA ALA A 35 -3.69 -5.45 2.08
C ALA A 35 -4.52 -6.66 1.60
N SER A 36 -4.42 -7.82 2.27
CA SER A 36 -4.94 -9.10 1.76
C SER A 36 -6.42 -9.08 1.38
N GLY A 37 -7.28 -8.52 2.24
CA GLY A 37 -8.71 -8.46 1.98
C GLY A 37 -9.04 -7.66 0.73
N LYS A 38 -8.43 -6.48 0.57
CA LYS A 38 -8.69 -5.59 -0.56
C LYS A 38 -8.10 -6.15 -1.86
N VAL A 39 -6.87 -6.67 -1.82
CA VAL A 39 -6.22 -7.29 -2.99
C VAL A 39 -6.98 -8.50 -3.50
N LYS A 40 -7.46 -9.38 -2.60
CA LYS A 40 -8.32 -10.50 -2.97
C LYS A 40 -9.63 -10.02 -3.60
N SER A 41 -10.24 -8.98 -3.06
CA SER A 41 -11.51 -8.44 -3.59
C SER A 41 -11.37 -7.78 -4.96
N ILE A 42 -10.27 -7.07 -5.24
CA ILE A 42 -10.11 -6.31 -6.50
C ILE A 42 -9.49 -7.19 -7.60
N PHE A 43 -8.51 -8.02 -7.26
CA PHE A 43 -7.70 -8.75 -8.24
C PHE A 43 -7.84 -10.28 -8.15
N ASN A 44 -8.62 -10.81 -7.21
CA ASN A 44 -8.69 -12.25 -6.93
C ASN A 44 -7.32 -12.90 -6.63
N VAL A 45 -6.40 -12.13 -6.03
CA VAL A 45 -5.05 -12.60 -5.65
C VAL A 45 -4.95 -12.84 -4.15
N ASN A 46 -4.37 -13.97 -3.76
CA ASN A 46 -4.02 -14.26 -2.37
C ASN A 46 -2.55 -13.91 -2.10
N LEU A 47 -2.31 -12.96 -1.19
CA LEU A 47 -0.96 -12.49 -0.82
C LEU A 47 -0.17 -13.47 0.07
N ALA A 48 -0.72 -14.63 0.42
CA ALA A 48 -0.01 -15.64 1.20
C ALA A 48 1.29 -16.09 0.50
N GLY A 49 2.41 -15.96 1.22
CA GLY A 49 3.75 -16.30 0.73
C GLY A 49 4.36 -15.26 -0.22
N TYR A 50 3.74 -14.09 -0.38
CA TYR A 50 4.39 -12.97 -1.06
C TYR A 50 5.47 -12.36 -0.16
N LYS A 51 6.57 -11.94 -0.77
CA LYS A 51 7.58 -11.07 -0.16
C LYS A 51 7.14 -9.61 -0.34
N VAL A 52 7.48 -8.75 0.61
CA VAL A 52 7.15 -7.33 0.56
C VAL A 52 8.43 -6.50 0.58
N THR A 53 8.57 -5.62 -0.40
CA THR A 53 9.57 -4.57 -0.43
C THR A 53 8.88 -3.23 -0.20
N VAL A 54 9.45 -2.38 0.66
CA VAL A 54 8.86 -1.08 1.00
C VAL A 54 9.77 0.04 0.52
N LYS A 55 9.21 1.02 -0.18
CA LYS A 55 9.88 2.27 -0.56
C LYS A 55 8.94 3.43 -0.27
N LEU A 56 9.27 4.24 0.74
CA LEU A 56 8.43 5.34 1.21
C LEU A 56 7.02 4.83 1.55
N ASN A 57 5.99 5.28 0.84
CA ASN A 57 4.60 4.86 1.05
C ASN A 57 4.17 3.69 0.15
N GLU A 58 5.06 3.16 -0.68
CA GLU A 58 4.76 2.08 -1.61
C GLU A 58 5.20 0.73 -1.03
N TYR A 59 4.28 -0.24 -1.08
CA TYR A 59 4.47 -1.62 -0.68
C TYR A 59 4.32 -2.50 -1.90
N THR A 60 5.43 -3.12 -2.31
CA THR A 60 5.49 -4.00 -3.46
C THR A 60 5.47 -5.45 -3.00
N PHE A 61 4.39 -6.15 -3.34
CA PHE A 61 4.20 -7.57 -3.05
C PHE A 61 4.63 -8.38 -4.28
N LYS A 62 5.61 -9.27 -4.10
CA LYS A 62 6.09 -10.18 -5.15
C LYS A 62 6.14 -11.63 -4.70
N LYS A 63 5.83 -12.53 -5.63
CA LYS A 63 6.00 -13.98 -5.49
C LYS A 63 6.34 -14.56 -6.86
N ASP A 64 7.24 -15.53 -6.90
CA ASP A 64 7.71 -16.10 -8.17
C ASP A 64 6.53 -16.67 -8.97
N LYS A 65 6.52 -16.39 -10.28
CA LYS A 65 5.49 -16.79 -11.24
C LYS A 65 4.08 -16.28 -10.92
N GLN A 66 3.97 -15.24 -10.09
CA GLN A 66 2.71 -14.60 -9.75
C GLN A 66 2.76 -13.10 -10.07
N PRO A 67 1.60 -12.46 -10.30
CA PRO A 67 1.54 -11.03 -10.55
C PRO A 67 2.16 -10.21 -9.40
N THR A 68 2.84 -9.13 -9.75
CA THR A 68 3.33 -8.12 -8.81
C THR A 68 2.17 -7.19 -8.43
N ILE A 69 1.96 -6.98 -7.13
CA ILE A 69 0.99 -6.01 -6.63
C ILE A 69 1.76 -4.84 -6.01
N VAL A 70 1.35 -3.61 -6.29
CA VAL A 70 1.88 -2.42 -5.61
C VAL A 70 0.73 -1.71 -4.90
N GLY A 71 0.84 -1.53 -3.59
CA GLY A 71 -0.11 -0.78 -2.77
C GLY A 71 0.52 0.51 -2.26
N LYS A 72 -0.23 1.61 -2.28
CA LYS A 72 0.22 2.90 -1.71
C LYS A 72 -0.61 3.27 -0.49
N ILE A 73 0.05 3.75 0.56
CA ILE A 73 -0.61 4.20 1.79
C ILE A 73 -0.56 5.72 1.97
N ASN A 74 -1.55 6.26 2.68
CA ASN A 74 -1.51 7.63 3.21
C ASN A 74 -0.74 7.70 4.57
N LYS A 75 -0.62 8.87 5.19
CA LYS A 75 0.05 9.07 6.49
C LYS A 75 -0.68 8.36 7.62
N GLU A 76 -1.97 8.04 7.47
CA GLU A 76 -2.70 7.18 8.41
C GLU A 76 -2.38 5.69 8.26
N GLY A 77 -1.72 5.27 7.17
CA GLY A 77 -1.46 3.87 6.88
C GLY A 77 -2.59 3.15 6.13
N LYS A 78 -3.59 3.88 5.62
CA LYS A 78 -4.67 3.32 4.80
C LYS A 78 -4.20 3.16 3.36
N PHE A 79 -4.38 1.98 2.80
CA PHE A 79 -4.14 1.74 1.38
C PHE A 79 -5.18 2.48 0.54
N TYR A 80 -4.75 3.46 -0.24
CA TYR A 80 -5.63 4.28 -1.09
C TYR A 80 -5.53 3.90 -2.57
N SER A 81 -4.49 3.17 -2.97
CA SER A 81 -4.27 2.75 -4.35
C SER A 81 -3.65 1.37 -4.39
N PHE A 82 -4.09 0.57 -5.37
CA PHE A 82 -3.47 -0.69 -5.73
C PHE A 82 -3.32 -0.79 -7.25
N SER A 83 -2.22 -1.36 -7.71
CA SER A 83 -2.02 -1.78 -9.10
C SER A 83 -1.51 -3.22 -9.16
N LEU A 84 -1.80 -3.88 -10.28
CA LEU A 84 -1.34 -5.23 -10.59
C LEU A 84 -0.56 -5.21 -11.90
N THR A 85 0.62 -5.82 -11.90
CA THR A 85 1.42 -6.10 -13.10
C THR A 85 1.56 -7.62 -13.23
N PRO A 86 1.18 -8.23 -14.36
CA PRO A 86 1.31 -9.67 -14.60
C PRO A 86 2.74 -10.20 -14.40
#